data_AF-A0A9W5NMD3-F1
#
_entry.id   AF-A0A9W5NMD3-F1
#
_cell.length_a   1.000
_cell.length_b   1.000
_cell.length_c   1.000
_cell.angle_alpha   90.00
_cell.angle_beta   90.00
_cell.angle_gamma   90.00
#
_symmetry.space_group_name_H-M   'P 1'
#
loop_
_entity.id
_entity.type
_entity.pdbx_description
1 polymer ?
#
loop_
_entity_poly.entity_id
_entity_poly.type
_entity_poly.pdbx_seq_one_letter_code
_entity_poly.pdbx_strand_id
1 'polypeptide(L)'
;MIVLACMKKWLKKEQIYQKYNVKYKYIECYLDDSNEINFRLKKRDRMLSKIKEIQSEESFKYTIKNSKKPSEHKCLVVDTKQPLESYIREVMNYIHE
;
A
#
# COMPACT_ATOMS: atom_id res chain seq x y z
N MET A 1 3.48 -7.18 4.79
CA MET A 1 3.41 -5.71 4.61
C MET A 1 1.95 -5.36 4.43
N ILE A 2 1.27 -4.85 5.46
CA ILE A 2 -0.16 -4.49 5.39
C ILE A 2 -0.22 -3.02 5.00
N VAL A 3 -0.96 -2.73 3.93
CA VAL A 3 -1.29 -1.37 3.47
C VAL A 3 -2.14 -0.69 4.54
N LEU A 4 -1.47 -0.10 5.53
CA LEU A 4 -2.01 1.06 6.20
C LEU A 4 -1.80 2.24 5.26
N ALA A 5 -2.89 2.56 4.55
CA ALA A 5 -3.16 3.78 3.84
C ALA A 5 -2.26 4.95 4.30
N CYS A 6 -1.27 5.27 3.47
CA CYS A 6 -0.39 6.43 3.64
C CYS A 6 -1.12 7.73 3.22
N MET A 7 -2.38 7.90 3.64
CA MET A 7 -3.28 8.96 3.15
C MET A 7 -2.86 10.38 3.55
N LYS A 8 -1.98 10.56 4.54
CA LYS A 8 -1.55 11.91 4.98
C LYS A 8 -0.26 12.43 4.33
N LYS A 9 0.40 11.70 3.43
CA LYS A 9 1.77 12.04 2.96
C LYS A 9 1.94 12.30 1.45
N TRP A 10 0.84 12.45 0.71
CA TRP A 10 0.88 12.59 -0.75
C TRP A 10 1.40 13.96 -1.24
N LEU A 11 0.78 15.07 -0.82
CA LEU A 11 1.16 16.43 -1.23
C LEU A 11 2.63 16.80 -0.97
N LYS A 12 3.24 16.26 0.11
CA LYS A 12 4.66 16.49 0.41
C LYS A 12 5.59 15.69 -0.50
N LYS A 13 5.18 14.51 -0.98
CA LYS A 13 6.04 13.66 -1.82
C LYS A 13 6.15 14.17 -3.24
N GLU A 14 5.10 14.79 -3.78
CA GLU A 14 5.13 15.40 -5.11
C GLU A 14 6.16 16.52 -5.21
N GLN A 15 6.14 17.41 -4.24
CA GLN A 15 7.10 18.50 -4.13
C GLN A 15 8.55 18.00 -4.00
N ILE A 16 8.78 16.82 -3.39
CA ILE A 16 10.13 16.27 -3.23
C ILE A 16 10.66 15.77 -4.58
N TYR A 17 9.91 14.96 -5.33
CA TYR A 17 10.46 14.43 -6.58
C TYR A 17 10.66 15.52 -7.63
N GLN A 18 9.77 16.51 -7.68
CA GLN A 18 9.91 17.69 -8.54
C GLN A 18 11.14 18.51 -8.14
N LYS A 19 11.37 18.71 -6.84
CA LYS A 19 12.52 19.46 -6.32
C LYS A 19 13.86 18.80 -6.61
N TYR A 20 13.92 17.46 -6.60
CA TYR A 20 15.16 16.71 -6.83
C TYR A 20 15.28 16.14 -8.25
N ASN A 21 14.33 16.45 -9.14
CA ASN A 21 14.27 15.94 -10.52
C ASN A 21 14.45 14.40 -10.62
N VAL A 22 13.77 13.66 -9.73
CA VAL A 22 13.84 12.19 -9.69
C VAL A 22 12.56 11.55 -10.24
N LYS A 23 12.71 10.41 -10.93
CA LYS A 23 11.57 9.64 -11.47
C LYS A 23 10.76 9.06 -10.31
N TYR A 24 9.49 9.47 -10.21
CA TYR A 24 8.57 8.95 -9.20
C TYR A 24 7.92 7.65 -9.71
N LYS A 25 7.97 6.60 -8.87
CA LYS A 25 7.33 5.31 -9.13
C LYS A 25 6.45 4.93 -7.96
N TYR A 26 5.26 4.40 -8.28
CA TYR A 26 4.27 4.01 -7.29
C TYR A 26 3.91 2.54 -7.44
N ILE A 27 4.00 1.81 -6.33
CA ILE A 27 3.61 0.41 -6.24
C ILE A 27 2.56 0.28 -5.15
N GLU A 28 1.39 -0.21 -5.53
CA GLU A 28 0.27 -0.50 -4.64
C GLU A 28 0.27 -1.99 -4.31
N CYS A 29 0.35 -2.32 -3.03
CA CYS A 29 0.17 -3.69 -2.54
C CYS A 29 -1.31 -3.91 -2.23
N TYR A 30 -2.00 -4.64 -3.08
CA TYR A 30 -3.42 -4.91 -2.91
C TYR A 30 -3.65 -6.22 -2.15
N LEU A 31 -4.67 -6.23 -1.30
CA LEU A 31 -5.21 -7.42 -0.63
C LEU A 31 -6.67 -7.13 -0.27
N ASP A 32 -7.61 -7.82 -0.91
CA ASP A 32 -9.06 -7.62 -0.70
C ASP A 32 -9.66 -8.57 0.35
N ASP A 33 -8.81 -9.36 0.99
CA ASP A 33 -9.24 -10.40 1.92
C ASP A 33 -9.15 -9.87 3.37
N SER A 34 -10.28 -9.37 3.88
CA SER A 34 -10.36 -8.79 5.23
C SER A 34 -9.98 -9.78 6.32
N ASN A 35 -10.26 -11.06 6.13
CA ASN A 35 -9.89 -12.13 7.07
C ASN A 35 -8.37 -12.32 7.12
N GLU A 36 -7.73 -12.42 5.96
CA GLU A 36 -6.27 -12.53 5.85
C GLU A 36 -5.58 -11.28 6.40
N ILE A 37 -6.12 -10.08 6.13
CA ILE A 37 -5.59 -8.82 6.68
C ILE A 37 -5.69 -8.84 8.20
N ASN A 38 -6.83 -9.23 8.76
CA ASN A 38 -7.04 -9.26 10.20
C ASN A 38 -6.16 -10.31 10.89
N PHE A 39 -6.00 -11.48 10.27
CA PHE A 39 -5.06 -12.51 10.71
C PHE A 39 -3.62 -11.98 10.76
N ARG A 40 -3.17 -11.30 9.70
CA ARG A 40 -1.84 -10.67 9.65
C ARG A 40 -1.69 -9.55 10.69
N LEU A 41 -2.74 -8.77 10.96
CA LEU A 41 -2.72 -7.71 11.98
C LEU A 41 -2.55 -8.29 13.40
N LYS A 42 -3.29 -9.36 13.72
CA LYS A 42 -3.25 -10.04 15.02
C LYS A 42 -1.94 -10.77 15.27
N LYS A 43 -1.35 -11.35 14.23
CA LYS A 43 -0.08 -12.11 14.33
C LYS A 43 1.16 -11.21 14.38
N ARG A 44 1.02 -9.90 14.15
CA ARG A 44 2.15 -8.96 14.14
C ARG A 44 2.52 -8.53 15.56
N ASP A 45 3.81 -8.50 15.87
CA ASP A 45 4.31 -7.77 17.04
C ASP A 45 3.98 -6.26 16.89
N ARG A 46 3.31 -5.70 17.90
CA ARG A 46 2.52 -4.47 17.74
C ARG A 46 3.08 -3.32 18.57
N MET A 47 3.48 -2.25 17.88
CA MET A 47 3.62 -0.92 18.48
C MET A 47 2.24 -0.32 18.80
N LEU A 48 2.08 0.31 19.97
CA LEU A 48 0.80 0.86 20.47
C LEU A 48 0.08 1.79 19.48
N SER A 49 0.82 2.55 18.68
CA SER A 49 0.29 3.50 17.69
C SER A 49 -0.32 2.85 16.44
N LYS A 50 -0.19 1.52 16.29
CA LYS A 50 -0.68 0.80 15.11
C LYS A 50 -1.97 0.04 15.44
N ILE A 51 -2.89 -0.01 14.48
CA ILE A 51 -4.14 -0.76 14.58
C ILE A 51 -3.86 -2.22 14.92
N LYS A 52 -4.70 -2.78 15.81
CA LYS A 52 -4.60 -4.16 16.29
C LYS A 52 -5.38 -5.13 15.42
N GLU A 53 -6.54 -4.69 14.93
CA GLU A 53 -7.48 -5.50 14.16
C GLU A 53 -8.43 -4.59 13.38
N ILE A 54 -9.11 -5.16 12.39
CA ILE A 54 -10.21 -4.48 11.69
C ILE A 54 -11.41 -4.42 12.63
N GLN A 55 -11.89 -3.21 12.93
CA GLN A 55 -13.02 -2.97 13.84
C GLN A 55 -14.39 -3.14 13.13
N SER A 56 -14.47 -2.74 11.86
CA SER A 56 -15.64 -2.96 11.00
C SER A 56 -15.16 -3.16 9.57
N GLU A 57 -15.75 -4.12 8.88
CA GLU A 57 -15.47 -4.38 7.47
C GLU A 57 -15.90 -3.20 6.58
N GLU A 58 -17.02 -2.53 6.90
CA GLU A 58 -17.45 -1.35 6.15
C GLU A 58 -16.47 -0.19 6.31
N SER A 59 -16.00 0.07 7.54
CA SER A 59 -15.02 1.12 7.81
C SER A 59 -13.69 0.84 7.08
N PHE A 60 -13.30 -0.44 7.02
CA PHE A 60 -12.12 -0.87 6.28
C PHE A 60 -12.28 -0.67 4.78
N LYS A 61 -13.36 -1.21 4.18
CA LYS A 61 -13.67 -1.04 2.75
C LYS A 61 -13.80 0.42 2.36
N TYR A 62 -14.43 1.24 3.21
CA TYR A 62 -14.51 2.68 3.02
C TYR A 62 -13.13 3.33 3.00
N THR A 63 -12.24 2.96 3.92
CA THR A 63 -10.87 3.49 3.97
C THR A 63 -10.05 3.10 2.74
N ILE A 64 -10.18 1.86 2.27
CA ILE A 64 -9.51 1.39 1.05
C ILE A 64 -10.05 2.12 -0.18
N LYS A 65 -11.38 2.20 -0.34
CA LYS A 65 -12.03 2.85 -1.48
C LYS A 65 -11.72 4.35 -1.57
N ASN A 66 -11.63 5.02 -0.44
CA ASN A 66 -11.32 6.46 -0.40
C ASN A 66 -9.81 6.75 -0.35
N SER A 67 -8.96 5.72 -0.40
CA SER A 67 -7.52 5.92 -0.44
C SER A 67 -7.11 6.69 -1.71
N LYS A 68 -6.30 7.74 -1.52
CA LYS A 68 -5.83 8.57 -2.63
C LYS A 68 -4.71 7.86 -3.39
N LYS A 69 -4.88 7.75 -4.70
CA LYS A 69 -3.89 7.23 -5.65
C LYS A 69 -3.33 8.38 -6.50
N PRO A 70 -2.09 8.30 -6.99
CA PRO A 70 -1.60 9.26 -7.99
C PRO A 70 -2.41 9.09 -9.27
N SER A 71 -3.06 10.16 -9.72
CA SER A 71 -3.80 10.17 -10.98
C SER A 71 -2.90 10.30 -12.20
N GLU A 72 -1.71 10.92 -12.04
CA GLU A 72 -0.85 11.33 -13.16
C GLU A 72 0.36 10.41 -13.40
N HIS A 73 0.51 9.33 -12.61
CA HIS A 73 1.69 8.45 -12.69
C HIS A 73 1.30 6.99 -12.90
N LYS A 74 2.10 6.27 -13.70
CA LYS A 74 1.98 4.83 -13.88
C LYS A 74 2.06 4.15 -12.51
N CYS A 75 1.01 3.43 -12.14
CA CYS A 75 0.94 2.68 -10.88
C CYS A 75 1.06 1.19 -11.18
N LEU A 76 1.99 0.52 -10.52
CA LEU A 76 1.99 -0.94 -10.47
C LEU A 76 1.10 -1.40 -9.32
N VAL A 77 0.14 -2.28 -9.57
CA VAL A 77 -0.69 -2.90 -8.52
C VAL A 77 -0.29 -4.36 -8.42
N VAL A 78 0.13 -4.80 -7.23
CA VAL A 78 0.54 -6.18 -6.97
C VAL A 78 -0.39 -6.84 -5.96
N ASP A 79 -0.82 -8.07 -6.26
CA ASP A 79 -1.62 -8.86 -5.33
C ASP A 79 -0.73 -9.54 -4.28
N THR A 80 -0.90 -9.13 -3.02
CA THR A 80 -0.13 -9.66 -1.88
C THR A 80 -0.81 -10.84 -1.18
N LYS A 81 -1.88 -11.37 -1.77
CA LYS A 81 -2.40 -12.70 -1.43
C LYS A 81 -1.45 -13.80 -1.92
N GLN A 82 -0.76 -13.56 -3.03
CA GLN A 82 0.20 -14.49 -3.59
C GLN A 82 1.54 -14.48 -2.84
N PRO A 83 2.35 -15.55 -2.95
CA PRO A 83 3.71 -15.60 -2.42
C PRO A 83 4.59 -14.48 -3.01
N LEU A 84 5.61 -14.05 -2.26
CA LEU A 84 6.50 -12.96 -2.68
C LEU A 84 7.12 -13.22 -4.06
N GLU A 85 7.49 -14.47 -4.31
CA GLU A 85 8.12 -14.96 -5.52
C GLU A 85 7.27 -14.69 -6.76
N SER A 86 5.94 -14.61 -6.63
CA SER A 86 5.03 -14.44 -7.76
C SER A 86 5.05 -13.01 -8.32
N TYR A 87 5.31 -12.00 -7.49
CA TYR A 87 5.21 -10.59 -7.88
C TYR A 87 6.52 -9.81 -7.75
N ILE A 88 7.51 -10.34 -7.02
CA ILE A 88 8.77 -9.61 -6.78
C ILE A 88 9.52 -9.30 -8.07
N ARG A 89 9.48 -10.20 -9.05
CA ARG A 89 10.15 -9.99 -10.34
C ARG A 89 9.52 -8.85 -11.13
N GLU A 90 8.19 -8.77 -11.13
CA GLU A 90 7.45 -7.68 -11.78
C GLU A 90 7.74 -6.33 -11.12
N VAL A 91 7.77 -6.31 -9.78
CA VAL A 91 8.15 -5.11 -9.00
C VAL A 91 9.56 -4.65 -9.36
N MET A 92 10.54 -5.56 -9.41
CA MET A 92 11.91 -5.21 -9.75
C MET A 92 12.03 -4.67 -11.17
N ASN A 93 11.36 -5.31 -12.14
CA ASN A 93 11.33 -4.82 -13.51
C ASN A 93 10.74 -3.40 -13.58
N TYR A 94 9.62 -3.16 -12.88
CA TYR A 94 9.02 -1.84 -12.81
C TYR A 94 9.93 -0.82 -12.13
N ILE A 95 10.73 -1.19 -11.13
CA ILE A 95 11.72 -0.29 -10.48
C ILE A 95 12.88 0.05 -11.41
N HIS A 96 13.27 -0.84 -12.33
CA HIS A 96 14.38 -0.62 -13.25
C HIS A 96 14.02 0.05 -14.59
N GLU A 97 12.74 0.16 -14.95
CA GLU A 97 12.23 0.88 -16.14
C GLU A 97 12.54 2.39 -16.19
#